data_AF-A0A7C6DP69-F1
#
_entry.id   AF-A0A7C6DP69-F1
#
_cell.length_a   1.000
_cell.length_b   1.000
_cell.length_c   1.000
_cell.angle_alpha   90.00
_cell.angle_beta   90.00
_cell.angle_gamma   90.00
#
_symmetry.space_group_name_H-M   'P 1'
#
loop_
_entity.id
_entity.type
_entity.pdbx_description
1 polymer ?
#
loop_
_entity_poly.entity_id
_entity_poly.type
_entity_poly.pdbx_seq_one_letter_code
_entity_poly.pdbx_strand_id
1 'polypeptide(L)'
;MRPRTLDEIVGQEHLLAPGRALRQAIETDQVGSMVFWGPPGSGKTTLAEVIANTTMARFVGISAVSAGVADVRKVIQEAEHLRARLGRRTILFLDEIHRFSKSQQDAVLQAVERGIITLIGATTENPSFEVNSALLSRCRVYTLRPLTEAQLRLILRRAVEDVERGLGTLNVDLDPEAESALVRLSGGDARIALNGLELAASVAPVAEGRRRVSRALVEDAMQRQVLVHDRAGDAHYDVVSAFIKSMRGSDPDAALYWLARMIEAGEDPLFIVRRMVLLAAEDVGLADPQALVVTVAAQQAVHLVGMPEGYLPLAEAAVYLATAPKSNSAYAAYGRARAEVQATGTLPVPLHLRNAPTGLMRALEYGKGYEYIHDFEPDDLARFRQRYLPDGIRGGYFTPRAIGYEAKLVERMRQLRTARNQDERSQKR
;
A
#
# COMPACT_ATOMS: atom_id res chain seq x y z
N MET A 1 24.28 18.45 7.60
CA MET A 1 23.71 17.93 8.88
C MET A 1 23.52 16.40 8.99
N ARG A 2 24.06 15.53 8.12
CA ARG A 2 23.90 14.07 8.32
C ARG A 2 24.71 13.58 9.55
N PRO A 3 24.08 12.80 10.46
CA PRO A 3 24.76 12.11 11.56
C PRO A 3 25.97 11.28 11.12
N ARG A 4 27.05 11.33 11.91
CA ARG A 4 28.26 10.49 11.68
C ARG A 4 28.30 9.26 12.58
N THR A 5 27.70 9.32 13.75
CA THR A 5 27.68 8.27 14.77
C THR A 5 26.26 7.90 15.16
N LEU A 6 26.09 6.76 15.86
CA LEU A 6 24.80 6.33 16.38
C LEU A 6 24.22 7.33 17.40
N ASP A 7 25.07 8.02 18.16
CA ASP A 7 24.64 9.00 19.17
C ASP A 7 24.18 10.34 18.55
N GLU A 8 24.60 10.63 17.33
CA GLU A 8 24.11 11.78 16.57
C GLU A 8 22.71 11.56 15.98
N ILE A 9 22.26 10.30 15.86
CA ILE A 9 20.93 9.99 15.33
C ILE A 9 19.87 10.46 16.33
N VAL A 10 18.96 11.30 15.84
CA VAL A 10 17.81 11.76 16.60
C VAL A 10 16.59 10.92 16.19
N GLY A 11 15.89 10.36 17.18
CA GLY A 11 14.77 9.46 16.96
C GLY A 11 15.15 7.99 16.85
N GLN A 12 14.13 7.15 16.68
CA GLN A 12 14.25 5.69 16.59
C GLN A 12 14.83 5.04 17.86
N GLU A 13 14.60 5.62 19.05
CA GLU A 13 15.09 5.12 20.33
C GLU A 13 14.56 3.70 20.63
N HIS A 14 13.40 3.34 20.08
CA HIS A 14 12.87 1.97 20.16
C HIS A 14 13.75 0.94 19.45
N LEU A 15 14.59 1.36 18.50
CA LEU A 15 15.57 0.52 17.79
C LEU A 15 17.00 0.75 18.27
N LEU A 16 17.36 1.99 18.61
CA LEU A 16 18.75 2.44 18.77
C LEU A 16 19.12 2.88 20.20
N ALA A 17 18.23 2.77 21.19
CA ALA A 17 18.60 3.02 22.58
C ALA A 17 19.67 2.02 23.07
N PRO A 18 20.51 2.41 24.05
CA PRO A 18 21.46 1.49 24.67
C PRO A 18 20.79 0.18 25.11
N GLY A 19 21.42 -0.96 24.80
CA GLY A 19 20.90 -2.30 25.10
C GLY A 19 19.92 -2.87 24.06
N ARG A 20 19.53 -2.12 23.02
CA ARG A 20 18.72 -2.65 21.91
C ARG A 20 19.56 -3.53 20.99
N ALA A 21 18.94 -4.61 20.50
CA ALA A 21 19.61 -5.62 19.68
C ALA A 21 20.22 -5.05 18.39
N LEU A 22 19.54 -4.11 17.70
CA LEU A 22 20.08 -3.48 16.49
C LEU A 22 21.32 -2.64 16.82
N ARG A 23 21.26 -1.80 17.86
CA ARG A 23 22.41 -1.00 18.30
C ARG A 23 23.62 -1.88 18.64
N GLN A 24 23.40 -2.92 19.45
CA GLN A 24 24.46 -3.87 19.81
C GLN A 24 25.05 -4.59 18.60
N ALA A 25 24.23 -5.00 17.63
CA ALA A 25 24.72 -5.64 16.41
C ALA A 25 25.58 -4.69 15.55
N ILE A 26 25.27 -3.39 15.53
CA ILE A 26 26.07 -2.38 14.83
C ILE A 26 27.40 -2.15 15.57
N GLU A 27 27.36 -1.94 16.89
CA GLU A 27 28.54 -1.68 17.72
C GLU A 27 29.50 -2.89 17.77
N THR A 28 28.99 -4.11 17.66
CA THR A 28 29.81 -5.35 17.62
C THR A 28 30.19 -5.79 16.20
N ASP A 29 29.86 -5.01 15.18
CA ASP A 29 30.10 -5.32 13.77
C ASP A 29 29.55 -6.70 13.32
N GLN A 30 28.36 -7.06 13.85
CA GLN A 30 27.61 -8.29 13.55
C GLN A 30 26.28 -8.00 12.85
N VAL A 31 26.25 -6.98 12.00
CA VAL A 31 25.07 -6.60 11.22
C VAL A 31 24.72 -7.67 10.19
N GLY A 32 23.45 -8.09 10.18
CA GLY A 32 22.88 -8.96 9.15
C GLY A 32 22.06 -8.17 8.13
N SER A 33 21.59 -8.84 7.07
CA SER A 33 20.76 -8.21 6.06
C SER A 33 19.44 -7.71 6.66
N MET A 34 19.02 -6.51 6.26
CA MET A 34 17.86 -5.82 6.81
C MET A 34 17.18 -4.91 5.81
N VAL A 35 15.91 -4.59 6.09
CA VAL A 35 15.13 -3.60 5.36
C VAL A 35 14.60 -2.57 6.35
N PHE A 36 14.94 -1.30 6.13
CA PHE A 36 14.36 -0.17 6.82
C PHE A 36 13.08 0.26 6.11
N TRP A 37 11.97 0.20 6.83
CA TRP A 37 10.68 0.66 6.35
C TRP A 37 10.20 1.83 7.21
N GLY A 38 9.80 2.93 6.57
CA GLY A 38 9.19 4.04 7.27
C GLY A 38 9.04 5.26 6.37
N PRO A 39 8.41 6.33 6.85
CA PRO A 39 8.08 7.49 6.04
C PRO A 39 9.35 8.21 5.52
N PRO A 40 9.22 9.08 4.51
CA PRO A 40 10.26 10.01 4.09
C PRO A 40 10.84 10.77 5.30
N GLY A 41 12.13 11.12 5.22
CA GLY A 41 12.77 11.93 6.27
C GLY A 41 12.99 11.27 7.64
N SER A 42 12.57 10.02 7.85
CA SER A 42 12.73 9.31 9.13
C SER A 42 14.16 8.85 9.44
N GLY A 43 15.09 9.02 8.49
CA GLY A 43 16.51 8.73 8.66
C GLY A 43 17.00 7.40 8.08
N LYS A 44 16.24 6.73 7.20
CA LYS A 44 16.63 5.44 6.58
C LYS A 44 18.03 5.45 5.94
N THR A 45 18.26 6.34 4.98
CA THR A 45 19.55 6.50 4.29
C THR A 45 20.67 6.87 5.26
N THR A 46 20.38 7.78 6.19
CA THR A 46 21.31 8.21 7.23
C THR A 46 21.73 7.07 8.15
N LEU A 47 20.78 6.23 8.58
CA LEU A 47 21.07 5.09 9.43
C LEU A 47 21.94 4.07 8.69
N ALA A 48 21.70 3.83 7.40
CA ALA A 48 22.56 2.97 6.58
C ALA A 48 24.00 3.52 6.49
N GLU A 49 24.17 4.83 6.33
CA GLU A 49 25.49 5.49 6.30
C GLU A 49 26.19 5.43 7.66
N VAL A 50 25.48 5.62 8.76
CA VAL A 50 26.05 5.50 10.11
C VAL A 50 26.49 4.06 10.39
N ILE A 51 25.69 3.06 9.98
CA ILE A 51 26.07 1.65 10.06
C ILE A 51 27.36 1.42 9.27
N ALA A 52 27.42 1.91 8.04
CA ALA A 52 28.60 1.80 7.19
C ALA A 52 29.87 2.34 7.87
N ASN A 53 29.77 3.53 8.49
CA ASN A 53 30.90 4.18 9.18
C ASN A 53 31.29 3.49 10.49
N THR A 54 30.36 2.76 11.12
CA THR A 54 30.61 2.04 12.38
C THR A 54 31.18 0.64 12.13
N THR A 55 30.84 0.04 10.99
CA THR A 55 31.31 -1.31 10.59
C THR A 55 32.63 -1.25 9.81
N MET A 56 33.40 -2.34 9.81
CA MET A 56 34.63 -2.45 9.01
C MET A 56 34.38 -2.85 7.54
N ALA A 57 33.11 -2.86 7.11
CA ALA A 57 32.71 -3.31 5.77
C ALA A 57 32.93 -2.24 4.70
N ARG A 58 33.10 -2.66 3.44
CA ARG A 58 32.97 -1.76 2.29
C ARG A 58 31.50 -1.42 2.12
N PHE A 59 31.17 -0.13 2.03
CA PHE A 59 29.80 0.30 1.73
C PHE A 59 29.65 0.68 0.26
N VAL A 60 28.56 0.23 -0.36
CA VAL A 60 28.18 0.60 -1.72
C VAL A 60 26.70 0.97 -1.71
N GLY A 61 26.38 2.23 -2.00
CA GLY A 61 25.01 2.71 -2.12
C GLY A 61 24.56 2.73 -3.57
N ILE A 62 23.38 2.17 -3.84
CA ILE A 62 22.71 2.19 -5.13
C ILE A 62 21.29 2.73 -4.93
N SER A 63 20.88 3.69 -5.75
CA SER A 63 19.47 4.08 -5.84
C SER A 63 18.74 3.15 -6.81
N ALA A 64 17.65 2.53 -6.36
CA ALA A 64 16.84 1.65 -7.20
C ALA A 64 16.11 2.38 -8.33
N VAL A 65 16.06 3.72 -8.29
CA VAL A 65 15.45 4.57 -9.32
C VAL A 65 16.34 4.68 -10.55
N SER A 66 17.66 4.75 -10.36
CA SER A 66 18.61 5.01 -11.45
C SER A 66 19.39 3.79 -11.89
N ALA A 67 19.42 2.72 -11.09
CA ALA A 67 20.30 1.57 -11.33
C ALA A 67 19.59 0.39 -12.00
N GLY A 68 20.29 -0.25 -12.93
CA GLY A 68 19.85 -1.48 -13.59
C GLY A 68 20.36 -2.76 -12.90
N VAL A 69 19.93 -3.92 -13.42
CA VAL A 69 20.44 -5.24 -12.97
C VAL A 69 21.96 -5.36 -13.14
N ALA A 70 22.52 -4.74 -14.19
CA ALA A 70 23.94 -4.82 -14.51
C ALA A 70 24.81 -4.16 -13.42
N ASP A 71 24.39 -3.02 -12.90
CA ASP A 71 25.10 -2.29 -11.84
C ASP A 71 25.17 -3.13 -10.56
N VAL A 72 24.04 -3.73 -10.18
CA VAL A 72 23.93 -4.62 -9.02
C VAL A 72 24.85 -5.83 -9.16
N ARG A 73 24.84 -6.48 -10.34
CA ARG A 73 25.72 -7.63 -10.61
C ARG A 73 27.20 -7.28 -10.54
N LYS A 74 27.58 -6.11 -11.05
CA LYS A 74 28.96 -5.62 -10.96
C LYS A 74 29.41 -5.46 -9.51
N VAL A 75 28.55 -4.86 -8.67
CA VAL A 75 28.86 -4.71 -7.24
C VAL A 75 28.98 -6.05 -6.53
N ILE A 76 28.13 -7.03 -6.86
CA ILE A 76 28.22 -8.39 -6.31
C ILE A 76 29.55 -9.05 -6.71
N GLN A 77 29.95 -8.97 -7.98
CA GLN A 77 31.22 -9.55 -8.45
C GLN A 77 32.43 -8.92 -7.75
N GLU A 78 32.43 -7.59 -7.57
CA GLU A 78 33.49 -6.91 -6.81
C GLU A 78 33.49 -7.33 -5.34
N ALA A 79 32.32 -7.52 -4.74
CA ALA A 79 32.19 -8.00 -3.36
C ALA A 79 32.73 -9.43 -3.19
N GLU A 80 32.45 -10.33 -4.14
CA GLU A 80 33.01 -11.68 -4.16
C GLU A 80 34.53 -11.65 -4.20
N HIS A 81 35.11 -10.85 -5.10
CA HIS A 81 36.57 -10.73 -5.23
C HIS A 81 37.23 -10.17 -3.96
N LEU A 82 36.65 -9.14 -3.35
CA LEU A 82 37.18 -8.54 -2.12
C LEU A 82 37.08 -9.49 -0.94
N ARG A 83 35.98 -10.24 -0.83
CA ARG A 83 35.80 -11.23 0.23
C ARG A 83 36.78 -12.39 0.08
N ALA A 84 36.99 -12.90 -1.14
CA ALA A 84 37.89 -14.00 -1.40
C ALA A 84 39.37 -13.64 -1.18
N ARG A 85 39.79 -12.42 -1.53
CA ARG A 85 41.21 -12.00 -1.43
C ARG A 85 41.59 -11.36 -0.11
N LEU A 86 40.70 -10.56 0.47
CA LEU A 86 41.01 -9.70 1.62
C LEU A 86 40.15 -10.03 2.85
N GLY A 87 39.21 -10.98 2.76
CA GLY A 87 38.25 -11.27 3.83
C GLY A 87 37.29 -10.11 4.13
N ARG A 88 37.30 -9.05 3.30
CA ARG A 88 36.57 -7.82 3.58
C ARG A 88 35.09 -7.97 3.21
N ARG A 89 34.21 -7.72 4.17
CA ARG A 89 32.75 -7.74 3.99
C ARG A 89 32.29 -6.53 3.18
N THR A 90 31.17 -6.68 2.45
CA THR A 90 30.54 -5.60 1.70
C THR A 90 29.09 -5.43 2.14
N ILE A 91 28.72 -4.19 2.47
CA ILE A 91 27.33 -3.76 2.68
C ILE A 91 26.85 -3.12 1.39
N LEU A 92 25.80 -3.71 0.81
CA LEU A 92 25.07 -3.13 -0.32
C LEU A 92 23.83 -2.41 0.21
N PHE A 93 23.79 -1.09 0.06
CA PHE A 93 22.62 -0.30 0.36
C PHE A 93 21.79 -0.07 -0.90
N LEU A 94 20.51 -0.44 -0.86
CA LEU A 94 19.53 -0.22 -1.93
C LEU A 94 18.46 0.77 -1.44
N ASP A 95 18.54 2.02 -1.91
CA ASP A 95 17.51 3.02 -1.61
C ASP A 95 16.30 2.85 -2.53
N GLU A 96 15.10 3.05 -1.99
CA GLU A 96 13.82 2.81 -2.66
C GLU A 96 13.69 1.41 -3.29
N ILE A 97 14.04 0.37 -2.53
CA ILE A 97 14.09 -1.03 -3.02
C ILE A 97 12.76 -1.51 -3.65
N HIS A 98 11.62 -0.90 -3.28
CA HIS A 98 10.31 -1.17 -3.89
C HIS A 98 10.25 -0.83 -5.40
N ARG A 99 11.14 0.04 -5.90
CA ARG A 99 11.22 0.41 -7.32
C ARG A 99 11.90 -0.64 -8.19
N PHE A 100 12.63 -1.58 -7.59
CA PHE A 100 13.18 -2.72 -8.33
C PHE A 100 12.09 -3.71 -8.69
N SER A 101 12.06 -4.10 -9.97
CA SER A 101 11.29 -5.25 -10.44
C SER A 101 11.69 -6.54 -9.72
N LYS A 102 10.80 -7.53 -9.69
CA LYS A 102 11.08 -8.82 -9.03
C LYS A 102 12.39 -9.47 -9.52
N SER A 103 12.68 -9.40 -10.81
CA SER A 103 13.92 -9.96 -11.38
C SER A 103 15.19 -9.21 -10.94
N GLN A 104 15.11 -7.89 -10.69
CA GLN A 104 16.19 -7.11 -10.09
C GLN A 104 16.43 -7.51 -8.64
N GLN A 105 15.36 -7.75 -7.88
CA GLN A 105 15.47 -8.22 -6.50
C GLN A 105 16.03 -9.65 -6.41
N ASP A 106 15.67 -10.53 -7.36
CA ASP A 106 16.20 -11.89 -7.42
C ASP A 106 17.71 -11.91 -7.68
N ALA A 107 18.24 -10.89 -8.36
CA ALA A 107 19.67 -10.79 -8.66
C ALA A 107 20.55 -10.65 -7.41
N VAL A 108 20.02 -10.15 -6.29
CA VAL A 108 20.77 -10.04 -5.02
C VAL A 108 20.60 -11.26 -4.11
N LEU A 109 19.61 -12.11 -4.37
CA LEU A 109 19.20 -13.18 -3.44
C LEU A 109 20.34 -14.16 -3.15
N GLN A 110 20.98 -14.68 -4.20
CA GLN A 110 22.08 -15.64 -4.08
C GLN A 110 23.29 -15.04 -3.34
N ALA A 111 23.55 -13.75 -3.54
CA ALA A 111 24.66 -13.05 -2.90
C ALA A 111 24.40 -12.85 -1.40
N VAL A 112 23.15 -12.59 -1.02
CA VAL A 112 22.73 -12.50 0.39
C VAL A 112 22.82 -13.88 1.07
N GLU A 113 22.32 -14.94 0.43
CA GLU A 113 22.35 -16.31 0.97
C GLU A 113 23.75 -16.82 1.27
N ARG A 114 24.68 -16.56 0.36
CA ARG A 114 26.09 -16.96 0.50
C ARG A 114 26.87 -16.04 1.42
N GLY A 115 26.25 -14.97 1.93
CA GLY A 115 26.87 -13.95 2.76
C GLY A 115 27.94 -13.13 2.04
N ILE A 116 27.90 -13.08 0.70
CA ILE A 116 28.82 -12.28 -0.11
C ILE A 116 28.61 -10.79 0.18
N ILE A 117 27.34 -10.40 0.29
CA ILE A 117 26.91 -9.07 0.67
C ILE A 117 26.02 -9.13 1.90
N THR A 118 26.07 -8.08 2.71
CA THR A 118 25.02 -7.73 3.67
C THR A 118 24.12 -6.69 3.00
N LEU A 119 22.85 -7.01 2.81
CA LEU A 119 21.91 -6.11 2.14
C LEU A 119 21.26 -5.18 3.17
N ILE A 120 21.28 -3.87 2.92
CA ILE A 120 20.44 -2.89 3.63
C ILE A 120 19.50 -2.26 2.61
N GLY A 121 18.22 -2.64 2.65
CA GLY A 121 17.19 -2.01 1.83
C GLY A 121 16.53 -0.84 2.56
N ALA A 122 16.12 0.20 1.85
CA ALA A 122 15.25 1.24 2.37
C ALA A 122 13.99 1.38 1.50
N THR A 123 12.83 1.54 2.13
CA THR A 123 11.56 1.74 1.42
C THR A 123 10.62 2.64 2.23
N THR A 124 9.85 3.47 1.53
CA THR A 124 8.69 4.20 2.07
C THR A 124 7.38 3.43 1.95
N GLU A 125 7.37 2.34 1.19
CA GLU A 125 6.21 1.47 0.99
C GLU A 125 6.34 0.20 1.82
N ASN A 126 5.21 -0.38 2.21
CA ASN A 126 5.18 -1.60 3.00
C ASN A 126 5.92 -2.74 2.28
N PRO A 127 7.01 -3.28 2.88
CA PRO A 127 7.86 -4.24 2.23
C PRO A 127 7.14 -5.55 1.88
N SER A 128 6.07 -5.94 2.58
CA SER A 128 5.37 -7.21 2.31
C SER A 128 4.68 -7.27 0.95
N PHE A 129 4.41 -6.12 0.32
CA PHE A 129 3.78 -6.04 -1.00
C PHE A 129 4.81 -5.91 -2.12
N GLU A 130 5.81 -5.04 -1.93
CA GLU A 130 6.72 -4.63 -3.00
C GLU A 130 8.06 -5.38 -3.00
N VAL A 131 8.46 -5.98 -1.87
CA VAL A 131 9.70 -6.76 -1.77
C VAL A 131 9.39 -8.25 -1.86
N ASN A 132 10.17 -8.97 -2.67
CA ASN A 132 10.04 -10.42 -2.86
C ASN A 132 10.14 -11.14 -1.49
N SER A 133 9.18 -12.03 -1.23
CA SER A 133 9.13 -12.85 -0.01
C SER A 133 10.40 -13.69 0.22
N ALA A 134 11.09 -14.10 -0.86
CA ALA A 134 12.36 -14.81 -0.76
C ALA A 134 13.47 -13.93 -0.16
N LEU A 135 13.48 -12.64 -0.47
CA LEU A 135 14.44 -11.69 0.07
C LEU A 135 14.07 -11.30 1.50
N LEU A 136 12.78 -11.08 1.77
CA LEU A 136 12.28 -10.76 3.11
C LEU A 136 12.54 -11.89 4.12
N SER A 137 12.46 -13.16 3.73
CA SER A 137 12.75 -14.27 4.64
C SER A 137 14.22 -14.33 5.07
N ARG A 138 15.12 -13.60 4.39
CA ARG A 138 16.56 -13.50 4.67
C ARG A 138 16.96 -12.14 5.24
N CYS A 139 16.01 -11.22 5.39
CA CYS A 139 16.25 -9.87 5.90
C CYS A 139 15.41 -9.62 7.15
N ARG A 140 15.96 -8.90 8.13
CA ARG A 140 15.16 -8.37 9.24
C ARG A 140 14.48 -7.06 8.81
N VAL A 141 13.19 -6.93 9.03
CA VAL A 141 12.47 -5.68 8.76
C VAL A 141 12.46 -4.82 10.03
N TYR A 142 12.93 -3.58 9.93
CA TYR A 142 12.92 -2.60 11.01
C TYR A 142 12.06 -1.40 10.61
N THR A 143 11.03 -1.13 11.41
CA THR A 143 10.12 0.00 11.18
C THR A 143 10.64 1.26 11.85
N LEU A 144 10.91 2.28 11.05
CA LEU A 144 11.24 3.63 11.48
C LEU A 144 9.96 4.44 11.62
N ARG A 145 9.86 5.22 12.70
CA ARG A 145 8.71 6.08 13.00
C ARG A 145 8.95 7.50 12.47
N PRO A 146 7.88 8.27 12.16
CA PRO A 146 8.02 9.71 11.98
C PRO A 146 8.67 10.36 13.21
N LEU A 147 9.40 11.45 13.00
CA LEU A 147 10.02 12.19 14.09
C LEU A 147 8.97 12.98 14.87
N THR A 148 9.11 12.99 16.19
CA THR A 148 8.29 13.85 17.05
C THR A 148 8.68 15.32 16.90
N GLU A 149 7.80 16.23 17.28
CA GLU A 149 8.11 17.66 17.25
C GLU A 149 9.35 18.03 18.07
N ALA A 150 9.53 17.41 19.24
CA ALA A 150 10.70 17.66 20.09
C ALA A 150 12.01 17.21 19.40
N GLN A 151 11.99 16.08 18.70
CA GLN A 151 13.11 15.57 17.92
C GLN A 151 13.43 16.48 16.72
N LEU A 152 12.41 16.98 16.02
CA LEU A 152 12.62 17.94 14.93
C LEU A 152 13.22 19.26 15.43
N ARG A 153 12.73 19.82 16.55
CA ARG A 153 13.31 21.02 17.17
C ARG A 153 14.79 20.81 17.50
N LEU A 154 15.15 19.65 18.06
CA LEU A 154 16.55 19.31 18.33
C LEU A 154 17.41 19.30 17.06
N ILE A 155 16.90 18.71 15.96
CA ILE A 155 17.61 18.67 14.68
C ILE A 155 17.80 20.08 14.11
N LEU A 156 16.76 20.93 14.15
CA LEU A 156 16.82 22.31 13.67
C LEU A 156 17.82 23.14 14.47
N ARG A 157 17.82 23.02 15.80
CA ARG A 157 18.78 23.73 16.66
C ARG A 157 20.22 23.30 16.38
N ARG A 158 20.48 21.99 16.28
CA ARG A 158 21.79 21.48 15.85
C ARG A 158 22.20 22.06 14.50
N ALA A 159 21.27 22.21 13.56
CA ALA A 159 21.57 22.78 12.25
C ALA A 159 21.89 24.28 12.30
N VAL A 160 21.23 25.04 13.16
CA VAL A 160 21.52 26.48 13.36
C VAL A 160 22.87 26.69 14.05
N GLU A 161 23.22 25.84 15.03
CA GLU A 161 24.42 26.01 15.87
C GLU A 161 25.70 25.42 15.25
N ASP A 162 25.60 24.37 14.43
CA ASP A 162 26.77 23.67 13.87
C ASP A 162 27.51 24.55 12.84
N VAL A 163 28.74 24.94 13.17
CA VAL A 163 29.61 25.80 12.35
C VAL A 163 30.31 25.06 11.20
N GLU A 164 30.41 23.73 11.26
CA GLU A 164 31.12 22.92 10.27
C GLU A 164 30.16 22.43 9.17
N ARG A 165 28.95 22.01 9.56
CA ARG A 165 28.00 21.28 8.70
C ARG A 165 26.62 21.92 8.62
N GLY A 166 26.38 22.95 9.44
CA GLY A 166 25.13 23.66 9.57
C GLY A 166 25.24 25.11 9.12
N LEU A 167 24.41 25.95 9.72
CA LEU A 167 24.28 27.37 9.43
C LEU A 167 24.96 28.25 10.48
N GLY A 168 25.82 27.68 11.34
CA GLY A 168 26.47 28.42 12.42
C GLY A 168 27.32 29.60 11.94
N THR A 169 27.93 29.48 10.74
CA THR A 169 28.69 30.57 10.11
C THR A 169 27.82 31.71 9.57
N LEU A 170 26.54 31.44 9.33
CA LEU A 170 25.57 32.41 8.83
C LEU A 170 24.90 33.21 9.95
N ASN A 171 25.18 32.89 11.22
CA ASN A 171 24.66 33.55 12.41
C ASN A 171 23.13 33.72 12.34
N VAL A 172 22.45 32.60 12.08
CA VAL A 172 21.00 32.56 11.89
C VAL A 172 20.31 32.75 13.24
N ASP A 173 19.41 33.74 13.28
CA ASP A 173 18.51 33.99 14.40
C ASP A 173 17.13 33.47 14.02
N LEU A 174 16.79 32.27 14.50
CA LEU A 174 15.54 31.59 14.17
C LEU A 174 14.46 31.98 15.19
N ASP A 175 13.47 32.77 14.73
CA ASP A 175 12.36 33.17 15.60
C ASP A 175 11.60 31.91 16.12
N PRO A 176 11.14 31.87 17.38
CA PRO A 176 10.43 30.70 17.93
C PRO A 176 9.16 30.31 17.15
N GLU A 177 8.47 31.30 16.57
CA GLU A 177 7.32 31.07 15.69
C GLU A 177 7.71 30.45 14.36
N ALA A 178 8.91 30.77 13.85
CA ALA A 178 9.48 30.19 12.63
C ALA A 178 9.92 28.73 12.88
N GLU A 179 10.57 28.44 14.02
CA GLU A 179 10.89 27.06 14.46
C GLU A 179 9.60 26.24 14.54
N SER A 180 8.55 26.77 15.17
CA SER A 180 7.26 26.10 15.30
C SER A 180 6.58 25.88 13.94
N ALA A 181 6.70 26.83 13.01
CA ALA A 181 6.19 26.67 11.65
C ALA A 181 6.93 25.58 10.87
N LEU A 182 8.27 25.54 10.92
CA LEU A 182 9.08 24.47 10.29
C LEU A 182 8.70 23.09 10.82
N VAL A 183 8.55 22.95 12.14
CA VAL A 183 8.17 21.67 12.77
C VAL A 183 6.78 21.23 12.34
N ARG A 184 5.80 22.14 12.34
CA ARG A 184 4.43 21.83 11.93
C ARG A 184 4.32 21.48 10.45
N LEU A 185 4.96 22.27 9.59
CA LEU A 185 4.88 22.10 8.12
C LEU A 185 5.69 20.90 7.62
N SER A 186 6.72 20.46 8.34
CA SER A 186 7.52 19.29 7.97
C SER A 186 6.87 17.95 8.30
N GLY A 187 5.82 17.91 9.13
CA GLY A 187 5.02 16.70 9.36
C GLY A 187 5.80 15.48 9.87
N GLY A 188 6.92 15.69 10.58
CA GLY A 188 7.78 14.59 11.07
C GLY A 188 8.94 14.20 10.14
N ASP A 189 9.15 14.92 9.03
CA ASP A 189 10.24 14.71 8.06
C ASP A 189 11.41 15.69 8.31
N ALA A 190 12.56 15.17 8.75
CA ALA A 190 13.75 15.99 9.00
C ALA A 190 14.37 16.60 7.74
N ARG A 191 14.24 15.96 6.57
CA ARG A 191 14.78 16.47 5.30
C ARG A 191 13.98 17.71 4.88
N ILE A 192 12.66 17.64 4.97
CA ILE A 192 11.78 18.78 4.69
C ILE A 192 12.07 19.94 5.65
N ALA A 193 12.18 19.65 6.96
CA ALA A 193 12.50 20.67 7.96
C ALA A 193 13.85 21.37 7.71
N LEU A 194 14.90 20.59 7.42
CA LEU A 194 16.25 21.12 7.16
C LEU A 194 16.32 21.91 5.86
N ASN A 195 15.69 21.42 4.78
CA ASN A 195 15.67 22.14 3.50
C ASN A 195 14.88 23.45 3.61
N GLY A 196 13.75 23.45 4.33
CA GLY A 196 12.96 24.65 4.59
C GLY A 196 13.75 25.68 5.39
N LEU A 197 14.49 25.24 6.42
CA LEU A 197 15.38 26.10 7.20
C LEU A 197 16.51 26.69 6.32
N GLU A 198 17.17 25.86 5.52
CA GLU A 198 18.26 26.28 4.63
C GLU A 198 17.78 27.33 3.62
N LEU A 199 16.64 27.08 2.97
CA LEU A 199 16.06 28.03 2.01
C LEU A 199 15.66 29.34 2.70
N ALA A 200 14.96 29.27 3.84
CA ALA A 200 14.56 30.46 4.59
C ALA A 200 15.77 31.29 5.05
N ALA A 201 16.83 30.63 5.54
CA ALA A 201 18.07 31.30 5.94
C ALA A 201 18.82 31.93 4.75
N SER A 202 18.77 31.30 3.57
CA SER A 202 19.44 31.82 2.36
C SER A 202 18.86 33.15 1.88
N VAL A 203 17.54 33.31 1.99
CA VAL A 203 16.80 34.52 1.57
C VAL A 203 16.57 35.52 2.71
N ALA A 204 16.85 35.14 3.95
CA ALA A 204 16.66 36.00 5.11
C ALA A 204 17.51 37.28 5.02
N PRO A 205 16.92 38.45 5.33
CA PRO A 205 17.66 39.70 5.38
C PRO A 205 18.72 39.65 6.48
N VAL A 206 19.88 40.23 6.19
CA VAL A 206 20.96 40.39 7.16
C VAL A 206 20.81 41.74 7.84
N ALA A 207 20.61 41.74 9.16
CA ALA A 207 20.62 42.93 9.98
C ALA A 207 21.60 42.72 11.14
N GLU A 208 22.48 43.69 11.40
CA GLU A 208 23.46 43.62 12.50
C GLU A 208 24.34 42.34 12.50
N GLY A 209 24.63 41.79 11.32
CA GLY A 209 25.42 40.56 11.18
C GLY A 209 24.68 39.29 11.57
N ARG A 210 23.35 39.34 11.76
CA ARG A 210 22.47 38.20 11.98
C ARG A 210 21.49 38.04 10.82
N ARG A 211 21.20 36.79 10.47
CA ARG A 211 20.14 36.43 9.50
C ARG A 211 18.88 36.07 10.25
N ARG A 212 17.91 36.99 10.27
CA ARG A 212 16.66 36.75 11.00
C ARG A 212 15.69 35.94 10.15
N VAL A 213 15.38 34.74 10.59
CA VAL A 213 14.42 33.84 9.93
C VAL A 213 13.07 33.95 10.64
N SER A 214 12.14 34.65 9.99
CA SER A 214 10.79 34.87 10.49
C SER A 214 9.81 33.80 10.01
N ARG A 215 8.64 33.72 10.65
CA ARG A 215 7.56 32.80 10.27
C ARG A 215 7.12 32.99 8.81
N ALA A 216 6.97 34.23 8.36
CA ALA A 216 6.53 34.53 6.99
C ALA A 216 7.52 34.00 5.93
N LEU A 217 8.83 34.11 6.20
CA LEU A 217 9.86 33.56 5.31
C LEU A 217 9.83 32.04 5.25
N VAL A 218 9.59 31.37 6.39
CA VAL A 218 9.41 29.92 6.43
C VAL A 218 8.18 29.50 5.62
N GLU A 219 7.04 30.18 5.79
CA GLU A 219 5.80 29.86 5.07
C GLU A 219 5.98 30.00 3.55
N ASP A 220 6.66 31.07 3.08
CA ASP A 220 7.00 31.27 1.65
C ASP A 220 7.98 30.19 1.12
N ALA A 221 9.04 29.90 1.88
CA ALA A 221 10.03 28.89 1.52
C ALA A 221 9.41 27.49 1.40
N MET A 222 8.50 27.15 2.32
CA MET A 222 7.89 25.82 2.41
C MET A 222 6.73 25.62 1.42
N GLN A 223 5.96 26.67 1.07
CA GLN A 223 4.88 26.59 0.08
C GLN A 223 5.35 26.04 -1.27
N ARG A 224 6.58 26.40 -1.69
CA ARG A 224 7.17 25.90 -2.95
C ARG A 224 7.56 24.41 -2.90
N GLN A 225 7.79 23.83 -1.73
CA GLN A 225 8.24 22.43 -1.58
C GLN A 225 7.10 21.43 -1.40
N VAL A 226 6.02 21.80 -0.70
CA VAL A 226 4.90 20.88 -0.40
C VAL A 226 4.22 20.36 -1.66
N LEU A 227 4.12 21.18 -2.72
CA LEU A 227 3.53 20.81 -4.01
C LEU A 227 4.30 19.70 -4.77
N VAL A 228 5.55 19.40 -4.38
CA VAL A 228 6.43 18.47 -5.12
C VAL A 228 6.57 17.10 -4.45
N HIS A 229 6.31 16.97 -3.14
CA HIS A 229 6.69 15.79 -2.35
C HIS A 229 5.57 14.79 -1.99
N ASP A 230 4.28 15.13 -2.13
CA ASP A 230 3.18 14.32 -1.57
C ASP A 230 2.73 13.12 -2.44
N ARG A 231 3.54 12.70 -3.42
CA ARG A 231 3.14 11.64 -4.37
C ARG A 231 3.63 10.21 -4.05
N ALA A 232 4.31 9.94 -2.92
CA ALA A 232 5.07 8.67 -2.78
C ALA A 232 5.23 8.02 -1.36
N GLY A 233 4.30 8.18 -0.40
CA GLY A 233 4.50 7.64 0.98
C GLY A 233 3.30 6.94 1.63
N ASP A 234 3.57 6.15 2.69
CA ASP A 234 2.59 5.40 3.53
C ASP A 234 1.34 6.22 3.97
N ALA A 235 1.46 7.54 4.12
CA ALA A 235 0.33 8.43 4.45
C ALA A 235 -0.79 8.37 3.39
N HIS A 236 -0.44 8.14 2.12
CA HIS A 236 -1.39 7.88 1.04
C HIS A 236 -2.30 6.69 1.36
N TYR A 237 -1.71 5.56 1.80
CA TYR A 237 -2.47 4.36 2.13
C TYR A 237 -3.40 4.58 3.32
N ASP A 238 -2.95 5.31 4.35
CA ASP A 238 -3.79 5.62 5.51
C ASP A 238 -4.98 6.51 5.15
N VAL A 239 -4.78 7.53 4.31
CA VAL A 239 -5.85 8.43 3.85
C VAL A 239 -6.87 7.67 3.00
N VAL A 240 -6.42 6.84 2.05
CA VAL A 240 -7.30 6.04 1.19
C VAL A 240 -8.05 4.97 2.01
N SER A 241 -7.37 4.40 2.99
CA SER A 241 -7.93 3.43 3.93
C SER A 241 -9.01 4.08 4.80
N ALA A 242 -8.80 5.32 5.26
CA ALA A 242 -9.79 6.11 5.97
C ALA A 242 -10.98 6.46 5.06
N PHE A 243 -10.74 6.91 3.83
CA PHE A 243 -11.78 7.18 2.83
C PHE A 243 -12.73 5.99 2.60
N ILE A 244 -12.16 4.80 2.38
CA ILE A 244 -12.92 3.56 2.16
C ILE A 244 -13.67 3.13 3.42
N LYS A 245 -13.04 3.25 4.61
CA LYS A 245 -13.70 2.96 5.88
C LYS A 245 -14.85 3.92 6.18
N SER A 246 -14.72 5.21 5.84
CA SER A 246 -15.78 6.20 6.02
C SER A 246 -17.00 5.86 5.15
N MET A 247 -16.80 5.57 3.86
CA MET A 247 -17.90 5.13 3.00
C MET A 247 -18.53 3.81 3.48
N ARG A 248 -17.72 2.83 3.88
CA ARG A 248 -18.19 1.54 4.42
C ARG A 248 -18.96 1.72 5.72
N GLY A 249 -18.51 2.63 6.58
CA GLY A 249 -19.13 3.00 7.85
C GLY A 249 -20.35 3.92 7.71
N SER A 250 -20.73 4.28 6.49
CA SER A 250 -21.85 5.17 6.19
C SER A 250 -21.71 6.58 6.78
N ASP A 251 -20.49 7.12 6.74
CA ASP A 251 -20.17 8.49 7.13
C ASP A 251 -19.81 9.33 5.89
N PRO A 252 -20.78 10.06 5.29
CA PRO A 252 -20.56 10.86 4.09
C PRO A 252 -19.66 12.07 4.35
N ASP A 253 -19.72 12.67 5.54
CA ASP A 253 -18.92 13.85 5.89
C ASP A 253 -17.43 13.47 5.95
N ALA A 254 -17.11 12.37 6.65
CA ALA A 254 -15.75 11.86 6.69
C ALA A 254 -15.28 11.40 5.30
N ALA A 255 -16.15 10.76 4.50
CA ALA A 255 -15.80 10.36 3.14
C ALA A 255 -15.43 11.56 2.26
N LEU A 256 -16.19 12.66 2.32
CA LEU A 256 -15.88 13.89 1.60
C LEU A 256 -14.58 14.54 2.10
N TYR A 257 -14.35 14.56 3.41
CA TYR A 257 -13.11 15.10 3.98
C TYR A 257 -11.87 14.35 3.45
N TRP A 258 -11.89 13.01 3.50
CA TRP A 258 -10.77 12.21 3.01
C TRP A 258 -10.63 12.28 1.49
N LEU A 259 -11.72 12.40 0.74
CA LEU A 259 -11.69 12.65 -0.70
C LEU A 259 -10.99 13.97 -1.03
N ALA A 260 -11.41 15.07 -0.38
CA ALA A 260 -10.81 16.38 -0.56
C ALA A 260 -9.31 16.33 -0.24
N ARG A 261 -8.94 15.69 0.87
CA ARG A 261 -7.53 15.48 1.23
C ARG A 261 -6.70 14.78 0.16
N MET A 262 -7.24 13.76 -0.51
CA MET A 262 -6.55 13.08 -1.61
C MET A 262 -6.44 13.98 -2.84
N ILE A 263 -7.50 14.70 -3.20
CA ILE A 263 -7.51 15.57 -4.37
C ILE A 263 -6.51 16.72 -4.21
N GLU A 264 -6.51 17.39 -3.06
CA GLU A 264 -5.58 18.49 -2.76
C GLU A 264 -4.13 18.01 -2.65
N ALA A 265 -3.90 16.76 -2.25
CA ALA A 265 -2.58 16.12 -2.26
C ALA A 265 -2.11 15.72 -3.68
N GLY A 266 -2.95 15.88 -4.71
CA GLY A 266 -2.61 15.56 -6.09
C GLY A 266 -2.63 14.06 -6.41
N GLU A 267 -3.49 13.31 -5.72
CA GLU A 267 -3.73 11.89 -5.93
C GLU A 267 -4.25 11.59 -7.35
N ASP A 268 -3.90 10.41 -7.90
CA ASP A 268 -4.47 9.97 -9.19
C ASP A 268 -6.00 9.82 -9.06
N PRO A 269 -6.82 10.60 -9.78
CA PRO A 269 -8.27 10.48 -9.72
C PRO A 269 -8.76 9.08 -10.12
N LEU A 270 -8.08 8.41 -11.05
CA LEU A 270 -8.44 7.04 -11.43
C LEU A 270 -8.12 6.05 -10.33
N PHE A 271 -7.13 6.32 -9.48
CA PHE A 271 -6.87 5.52 -8.29
C PHE A 271 -8.04 5.61 -7.30
N ILE A 272 -8.51 6.83 -7.00
CA ILE A 272 -9.67 7.06 -6.13
C ILE A 272 -10.89 6.28 -6.66
N VAL A 273 -11.19 6.41 -7.96
CA VAL A 273 -12.35 5.73 -8.56
C VAL A 273 -12.21 4.21 -8.52
N ARG A 274 -11.03 3.66 -8.77
CA ARG A 274 -10.79 2.20 -8.65
C ARG A 274 -11.17 1.70 -7.26
N ARG A 275 -10.84 2.45 -6.21
CA ARG A 275 -11.18 2.09 -4.82
C ARG A 275 -12.68 2.18 -4.56
N MET A 276 -13.36 3.18 -5.12
CA MET A 276 -14.82 3.31 -5.02
C MET A 276 -15.55 2.16 -5.74
N VAL A 277 -15.08 1.74 -6.93
CA VAL A 277 -15.67 0.63 -7.70
C VAL A 277 -15.59 -0.68 -6.92
N LEU A 278 -14.45 -0.93 -6.26
CA LEU A 278 -14.29 -2.09 -5.37
C LEU A 278 -15.27 -2.04 -4.20
N LEU A 279 -15.40 -0.88 -3.54
CA LEU A 279 -16.35 -0.71 -2.43
C LEU A 279 -17.80 -0.90 -2.89
N ALA A 280 -18.16 -0.41 -4.07
CA ALA A 280 -19.49 -0.59 -4.65
C ALA A 280 -19.84 -2.08 -4.83
N ALA A 281 -18.88 -2.92 -5.22
CA ALA A 281 -19.09 -4.35 -5.40
C ALA A 281 -18.97 -5.16 -4.09
N GLU A 282 -18.07 -4.75 -3.19
CA GLU A 282 -17.73 -5.48 -1.95
C GLU A 282 -18.66 -5.14 -0.79
N ASP A 283 -18.92 -3.86 -0.55
CA ASP A 283 -19.58 -3.37 0.67
C ASP A 283 -21.02 -2.89 0.44
N VAL A 284 -21.38 -2.51 -0.80
CA VAL A 284 -22.78 -2.21 -1.18
C VAL A 284 -23.42 -3.42 -1.87
N GLY A 285 -22.76 -3.95 -2.91
CA GLY A 285 -23.11 -5.19 -3.55
C GLY A 285 -24.53 -5.20 -4.10
N LEU A 286 -25.27 -6.28 -3.82
CA LEU A 286 -26.64 -6.44 -4.29
C LEU A 286 -27.67 -5.69 -3.43
N ALA A 287 -27.27 -5.07 -2.32
CA ALA A 287 -28.18 -4.23 -1.54
C ALA A 287 -28.56 -2.97 -2.32
N ASP A 288 -27.69 -2.50 -3.19
CA ASP A 288 -28.02 -1.50 -4.20
C ASP A 288 -27.18 -1.71 -5.48
N PRO A 289 -27.73 -2.41 -6.49
CA PRO A 289 -27.03 -2.66 -7.75
C PRO A 289 -26.65 -1.40 -8.53
N GLN A 290 -27.29 -0.25 -8.27
CA GLN A 290 -26.96 1.02 -8.94
C GLN A 290 -25.62 1.58 -8.49
N ALA A 291 -25.11 1.20 -7.30
CA ALA A 291 -23.83 1.68 -6.80
C ALA A 291 -22.68 1.46 -7.80
N LEU A 292 -22.59 0.28 -8.40
CA LEU A 292 -21.55 -0.01 -9.39
C LEU A 292 -21.73 0.86 -10.66
N VAL A 293 -22.96 1.09 -11.09
CA VAL A 293 -23.29 1.92 -12.26
C VAL A 293 -22.89 3.37 -12.02
N VAL A 294 -23.30 3.95 -10.89
CA VAL A 294 -22.96 5.32 -10.49
C VAL A 294 -21.45 5.51 -10.43
N THR A 295 -20.73 4.54 -9.85
CA THR A 295 -19.28 4.65 -9.70
C THR A 295 -18.53 4.54 -11.03
N VAL A 296 -19.01 3.70 -11.96
CA VAL A 296 -18.46 3.62 -13.33
C VAL A 296 -18.80 4.88 -14.13
N ALA A 297 -19.99 5.44 -13.98
CA ALA A 297 -20.34 6.72 -14.59
C ALA A 297 -19.44 7.86 -14.08
N ALA A 298 -19.17 7.90 -12.76
CA ALA A 298 -18.23 8.83 -12.17
C ALA A 298 -16.82 8.65 -12.75
N GLN A 299 -16.36 7.40 -12.95
CA GLN A 299 -15.08 7.12 -13.63
C GLN A 299 -15.00 7.76 -15.02
N GLN A 300 -16.05 7.58 -15.82
CA GLN A 300 -16.12 8.10 -17.17
C GLN A 300 -16.18 9.64 -17.16
N ALA A 301 -16.97 10.22 -16.26
CA ALA A 301 -17.07 11.67 -16.11
C ALA A 301 -15.73 12.29 -15.72
N VAL A 302 -15.01 11.70 -14.75
CA VAL A 302 -13.66 12.16 -14.36
C VAL A 302 -12.68 12.09 -15.52
N HIS A 303 -12.72 10.99 -16.29
CA HIS A 303 -11.84 10.82 -17.45
C HIS A 303 -12.15 11.83 -18.58
N LEU A 304 -13.44 12.11 -18.80
CA LEU A 304 -13.90 13.04 -19.84
C LEU A 304 -13.63 14.50 -19.48
N VAL A 305 -13.90 14.89 -18.23
CA VAL A 305 -13.83 16.28 -17.77
C VAL A 305 -12.42 16.67 -17.35
N GLY A 306 -11.67 15.75 -16.72
CA GLY A 306 -10.36 16.04 -16.15
C GLY A 306 -10.43 16.85 -14.84
N MET A 307 -9.28 17.08 -14.21
CA MET A 307 -9.16 17.90 -12.99
C MET A 307 -8.88 19.38 -13.36
N PRO A 308 -9.37 20.36 -12.57
CA PRO A 308 -9.95 20.20 -11.23
C PRO A 308 -11.41 19.76 -11.20
N GLU A 309 -12.24 20.04 -12.21
CA GLU A 309 -13.71 19.85 -12.18
C GLU A 309 -14.16 18.39 -11.97
N GLY A 310 -13.29 17.41 -12.24
CA GLY A 310 -13.49 16.00 -11.97
C GLY A 310 -13.75 15.67 -10.48
N TYR A 311 -13.50 16.59 -9.54
CA TYR A 311 -13.90 16.39 -8.14
C TYR A 311 -15.43 16.26 -7.96
N LEU A 312 -16.23 16.89 -8.83
CA LEU A 312 -17.70 16.90 -8.73
C LEU A 312 -18.30 15.49 -8.85
N PRO A 313 -18.04 14.73 -9.94
CA PRO A 313 -18.55 13.36 -10.04
C PRO A 313 -17.95 12.42 -8.98
N LEU A 314 -16.71 12.68 -8.51
CA LEU A 314 -16.13 11.91 -7.40
C LEU A 314 -16.89 12.12 -6.09
N ALA A 315 -17.20 13.38 -5.76
CA ALA A 315 -17.93 13.73 -4.56
C ALA A 315 -19.35 13.15 -4.58
N GLU A 316 -20.05 13.26 -5.71
CA GLU A 316 -21.39 12.67 -5.89
C GLU A 316 -21.37 11.15 -5.64
N ALA A 317 -20.45 10.43 -6.29
CA ALA A 317 -20.35 8.99 -6.12
C ALA A 317 -19.89 8.59 -4.70
N ALA A 318 -19.03 9.38 -4.04
CA ALA A 318 -18.61 9.08 -2.67
C ALA A 318 -19.77 9.21 -1.67
N VAL A 319 -20.59 10.26 -1.80
CA VAL A 319 -21.79 10.45 -0.99
C VAL A 319 -22.83 9.36 -1.28
N TYR A 320 -23.02 9.00 -2.54
CA TYR A 320 -23.89 7.89 -2.94
C TYR A 320 -23.46 6.59 -2.24
N LEU A 321 -22.18 6.22 -2.33
CA LEU A 321 -21.66 5.00 -1.74
C LEU A 321 -21.72 5.01 -0.21
N ALA A 322 -21.45 6.16 0.43
CA ALA A 322 -21.56 6.30 1.89
C ALA A 322 -23.01 6.09 2.37
N THR A 323 -23.98 6.65 1.66
CA THR A 323 -25.40 6.59 2.05
C THR A 323 -26.13 5.32 1.59
N ALA A 324 -25.57 4.57 0.63
CA ALA A 324 -26.15 3.32 0.14
C ALA A 324 -26.26 2.22 1.23
N PRO A 325 -27.27 1.34 1.16
CA PRO A 325 -27.38 0.19 2.06
C PRO A 325 -26.19 -0.75 1.90
N LYS A 326 -25.64 -1.25 3.03
CA LYS A 326 -24.42 -2.05 3.02
C LYS A 326 -24.70 -3.55 3.02
N SER A 327 -24.12 -4.27 2.07
CA SER A 327 -24.11 -5.73 2.03
C SER A 327 -22.89 -6.28 1.33
N ASN A 328 -22.15 -7.14 2.04
CA ASN A 328 -21.07 -7.95 1.49
C ASN A 328 -21.50 -9.38 1.13
N SER A 329 -22.80 -9.61 0.92
CA SER A 329 -23.36 -10.96 0.71
C SER A 329 -22.74 -11.66 -0.51
N ALA A 330 -22.57 -10.94 -1.62
CA ALA A 330 -21.99 -11.46 -2.87
C ALA A 330 -20.50 -11.77 -2.72
N TYR A 331 -19.74 -10.84 -2.12
CA TYR A 331 -18.33 -11.04 -1.77
C TYR A 331 -18.14 -12.28 -0.88
N ALA A 332 -18.92 -12.38 0.20
CA ALA A 332 -18.86 -13.51 1.12
C ALA A 332 -19.28 -14.83 0.46
N ALA A 333 -20.25 -14.80 -0.46
CA ALA A 333 -20.68 -15.98 -1.22
C ALA A 333 -19.57 -16.52 -2.12
N TYR A 334 -18.87 -15.64 -2.85
CA TYR A 334 -17.72 -16.04 -3.65
C TYR A 334 -16.59 -16.60 -2.79
N GLY A 335 -16.33 -15.98 -1.63
CA GLY A 335 -15.34 -16.50 -0.66
C GLY A 335 -15.63 -17.94 -0.22
N ARG A 336 -16.89 -18.27 0.08
CA ARG A 336 -17.30 -19.64 0.43
C ARG A 336 -17.14 -20.61 -0.74
N ALA A 337 -17.58 -20.22 -1.94
CA ALA A 337 -17.45 -21.06 -3.13
C ALA A 337 -15.98 -21.34 -3.48
N ARG A 338 -15.12 -20.31 -3.38
CA ARG A 338 -13.68 -20.42 -3.59
C ARG A 338 -13.04 -21.39 -2.59
N ALA A 339 -13.42 -21.32 -1.32
CA ALA A 339 -12.92 -22.23 -0.29
C ALA A 339 -13.32 -23.69 -0.56
N GLU A 340 -14.56 -23.94 -1.01
CA GLU A 340 -14.99 -25.31 -1.33
C GLU A 340 -14.23 -25.85 -2.56
N VAL A 341 -14.06 -25.05 -3.62
CA VAL A 341 -13.25 -25.44 -4.79
C VAL A 341 -11.81 -25.79 -4.40
N GLN A 342 -11.20 -25.01 -3.50
CA GLN A 342 -9.85 -25.30 -2.99
C GLN A 342 -9.80 -26.60 -2.18
N ALA A 343 -10.86 -26.95 -1.46
CA ALA A 343 -10.94 -28.16 -0.64
C ALA A 343 -11.26 -29.41 -1.47
N THR A 344 -12.12 -29.32 -2.47
CA THR A 344 -12.63 -30.47 -3.24
C THR A 344 -11.85 -30.75 -4.53
N GLY A 345 -11.01 -29.81 -4.97
CA GLY A 345 -10.27 -29.92 -6.23
C GLY A 345 -11.19 -29.83 -7.46
N THR A 346 -10.71 -30.39 -8.58
CA THR A 346 -11.39 -30.30 -9.88
C THR A 346 -12.43 -31.41 -10.07
N LEU A 347 -13.58 -31.29 -9.40
CA LEU A 347 -14.72 -32.16 -9.68
C LEU A 347 -15.21 -31.99 -11.12
N PRO A 348 -15.62 -33.08 -11.80
CA PRO A 348 -16.08 -33.01 -13.18
C PRO A 348 -17.41 -32.26 -13.30
N VAL A 349 -17.60 -31.55 -14.42
CA VAL A 349 -18.90 -30.97 -14.78
C VAL A 349 -19.92 -32.09 -15.00
N PRO A 350 -21.14 -32.01 -14.42
CA PRO A 350 -22.21 -32.98 -14.64
C PRO A 350 -22.52 -33.21 -16.13
N LEU A 351 -22.82 -34.45 -16.53
CA LEU A 351 -23.02 -34.81 -17.94
C LEU A 351 -24.11 -33.98 -18.63
N HIS A 352 -25.23 -33.73 -17.93
CA HIS A 352 -26.35 -32.93 -18.46
C HIS A 352 -26.00 -31.45 -18.68
N LEU A 353 -24.90 -30.95 -18.11
CA LEU A 353 -24.40 -29.58 -18.34
C LEU A 353 -23.28 -29.50 -19.37
N ARG A 354 -22.76 -30.63 -19.87
CA ARG A 354 -21.69 -30.64 -20.86
C ARG A 354 -22.23 -30.33 -22.25
N ASN A 355 -21.44 -29.59 -23.02
CA ASN A 355 -21.73 -29.37 -24.43
C ASN A 355 -21.42 -30.65 -25.25
N ALA A 356 -22.26 -30.96 -26.24
CA ALA A 356 -22.14 -32.14 -27.09
C ALA A 356 -22.06 -31.82 -28.60
N PRO A 357 -21.06 -31.01 -29.04
CA PRO A 357 -20.98 -30.54 -30.43
C PRO A 357 -20.63 -31.65 -31.45
N THR A 358 -20.00 -32.74 -31.02
CA THR A 358 -19.58 -33.84 -31.91
C THR A 358 -20.50 -35.06 -31.81
N GLY A 359 -20.50 -35.91 -32.84
CA GLY A 359 -21.23 -37.18 -32.80
C GLY A 359 -20.78 -38.12 -31.67
N LEU A 360 -19.46 -38.17 -31.41
CA LEU A 360 -18.89 -38.95 -30.31
C LEU A 360 -19.37 -38.45 -28.93
N MET A 361 -19.44 -37.14 -28.73
CA MET A 361 -19.91 -36.57 -27.45
C MET A 361 -21.40 -36.86 -27.19
N ARG A 362 -22.23 -36.86 -28.24
CA ARG A 362 -23.64 -37.29 -28.14
C ARG A 362 -23.77 -38.78 -27.82
N ALA A 363 -22.91 -39.63 -28.38
CA ALA A 363 -22.85 -41.05 -28.05
C ALA A 363 -22.40 -41.31 -26.59
N LEU A 364 -21.58 -40.42 -26.02
CA LEU A 364 -21.19 -40.41 -24.61
C LEU A 364 -22.22 -39.73 -23.69
N GLU A 365 -23.42 -39.45 -24.20
CA GLU A 365 -24.55 -38.87 -23.45
C GLU A 365 -24.29 -37.46 -22.90
N TYR A 366 -23.37 -36.71 -23.49
CA TYR A 366 -23.13 -35.32 -23.06
C TYR A 366 -24.39 -34.48 -23.37
N GLY A 367 -24.81 -33.65 -22.42
CA GLY A 367 -26.02 -32.85 -22.51
C GLY A 367 -27.33 -33.64 -22.42
N LYS A 368 -27.29 -34.97 -22.30
CA LYS A 368 -28.48 -35.81 -22.13
C LYS A 368 -29.11 -35.51 -20.77
N GLY A 369 -30.43 -35.27 -20.75
CA GLY A 369 -31.17 -34.94 -19.54
C GLY A 369 -31.07 -33.47 -19.11
N TYR A 370 -30.53 -32.58 -19.95
CA TYR A 370 -30.57 -31.14 -19.70
C TYR A 370 -32.01 -30.62 -19.77
N GLU A 371 -32.49 -30.05 -18.66
CA GLU A 371 -33.77 -29.35 -18.59
C GLU A 371 -33.56 -27.90 -19.03
N TYR A 372 -34.02 -27.58 -20.24
CA TYR A 372 -33.96 -26.21 -20.75
C TYR A 372 -35.07 -25.37 -20.13
N ILE A 373 -34.69 -24.34 -19.39
CA ILE A 373 -35.60 -23.58 -18.51
C ILE A 373 -36.76 -22.89 -19.24
N HIS A 374 -36.63 -22.66 -20.54
CA HIS A 374 -37.64 -21.99 -21.36
C HIS A 374 -38.66 -22.94 -21.99
N ASP A 375 -38.47 -24.25 -21.87
CA ASP A 375 -39.46 -25.26 -22.29
C ASP A 375 -40.57 -25.45 -21.24
N PHE A 376 -40.40 -24.87 -20.06
CA PHE A 376 -41.39 -24.88 -18.98
C PHE A 376 -42.23 -23.60 -19.00
N GLU A 377 -43.48 -23.70 -18.58
CA GLU A 377 -44.34 -22.53 -18.38
C GLU A 377 -43.72 -21.56 -17.36
N PRO A 378 -43.88 -20.23 -17.52
CA PRO A 378 -43.24 -19.24 -16.67
C PRO A 378 -43.52 -19.42 -15.16
N ASP A 379 -44.73 -19.86 -14.82
CA ASP A 379 -45.19 -20.05 -13.43
C ASP A 379 -44.94 -21.46 -12.89
N ASP A 380 -44.42 -22.39 -13.70
CA ASP A 380 -44.10 -23.74 -13.26
C ASP A 380 -42.80 -23.74 -12.42
N LEU A 381 -42.92 -24.05 -11.12
CA LEU A 381 -41.78 -24.14 -10.21
C LEU A 381 -40.83 -25.30 -10.54
N ALA A 382 -41.28 -26.32 -11.27
CA ALA A 382 -40.45 -27.45 -11.68
C ALA A 382 -39.24 -27.00 -12.51
N ARG A 383 -39.35 -25.89 -13.25
CA ARG A 383 -38.26 -25.29 -14.04
C ARG A 383 -36.99 -24.95 -13.23
N PHE A 384 -37.09 -24.91 -11.90
CA PHE A 384 -35.97 -24.58 -11.01
C PHE A 384 -35.38 -25.81 -10.29
N ARG A 385 -35.91 -27.01 -10.52
CA ARG A 385 -35.50 -28.24 -9.82
C ARG A 385 -34.12 -28.73 -10.19
N GLN A 386 -33.71 -28.56 -11.45
CA GLN A 386 -32.44 -29.04 -11.97
C GLN A 386 -31.27 -28.58 -11.11
N ARG A 387 -30.41 -29.53 -10.73
CA ARG A 387 -29.17 -29.27 -10.00
C ARG A 387 -28.05 -28.90 -10.97
N TYR A 388 -27.31 -27.85 -10.62
CA TYR A 388 -26.22 -27.34 -11.46
C TYR A 388 -24.82 -27.57 -10.87
N LEU A 389 -24.75 -27.98 -9.61
CA LEU A 389 -23.48 -28.28 -8.93
C LEU A 389 -23.09 -29.73 -9.16
N PRO A 390 -21.78 -30.05 -9.20
CA PRO A 390 -21.30 -31.43 -9.21
C PRO A 390 -21.84 -32.26 -8.04
N ASP A 391 -21.87 -33.57 -8.23
CA ASP A 391 -22.19 -34.50 -7.14
C ASP A 391 -21.19 -34.33 -5.99
N GLY A 392 -21.70 -34.44 -4.76
CA GLY A 392 -20.94 -34.19 -3.54
C GLY A 392 -20.92 -32.72 -3.07
N ILE A 393 -21.27 -31.75 -3.93
CA ILE A 393 -21.27 -30.32 -3.55
C ILE A 393 -22.67 -29.85 -3.18
N ARG A 394 -22.90 -29.52 -1.90
CA ARG A 394 -24.21 -29.04 -1.42
C ARG A 394 -24.53 -27.61 -1.88
N GLY A 395 -23.52 -26.75 -2.01
CA GLY A 395 -23.70 -25.34 -2.36
C GLY A 395 -24.33 -24.52 -1.24
N GLY A 396 -25.26 -23.62 -1.61
CA GLY A 396 -25.87 -22.67 -0.66
C GLY A 396 -25.00 -21.46 -0.34
N TYR A 397 -24.05 -21.13 -1.23
CA TYR A 397 -23.10 -20.05 -0.99
C TYR A 397 -23.75 -18.69 -0.85
N PHE A 398 -24.71 -18.34 -1.70
CA PHE A 398 -25.32 -17.02 -1.68
C PHE A 398 -26.51 -16.96 -0.71
N THR A 399 -26.39 -16.12 0.32
CA THR A 399 -27.44 -15.86 1.31
C THR A 399 -27.72 -14.36 1.33
N PRO A 400 -28.81 -13.91 0.68
CA PRO A 400 -29.17 -12.50 0.66
C PRO A 400 -29.61 -12.03 2.05
N ARG A 401 -29.46 -10.73 2.30
CA ARG A 401 -29.87 -10.03 3.51
C ARG A 401 -31.18 -9.28 3.25
N ALA A 402 -31.96 -9.04 4.29
CA ALA A 402 -33.18 -8.24 4.20
C ALA A 402 -32.89 -6.72 4.21
N ILE A 403 -31.99 -6.27 3.32
CA ILE A 403 -31.58 -4.86 3.22
C ILE A 403 -31.58 -4.40 1.77
N GLY A 404 -32.05 -3.17 1.51
CA GLY A 404 -32.11 -2.60 0.18
C GLY A 404 -32.79 -3.52 -0.84
N TYR A 405 -32.20 -3.66 -2.01
CA TYR A 405 -32.68 -4.54 -3.08
C TYR A 405 -32.58 -6.03 -2.74
N GLU A 406 -31.68 -6.45 -1.86
CA GLU A 406 -31.57 -7.87 -1.46
C GLU A 406 -32.80 -8.39 -0.74
N ALA A 407 -33.62 -7.52 -0.12
CA ALA A 407 -34.90 -7.93 0.46
C ALA A 407 -35.80 -8.65 -0.55
N LYS A 408 -35.77 -8.24 -1.83
CA LYS A 408 -36.48 -8.91 -2.93
C LYS A 408 -35.84 -10.26 -3.28
N LEU A 409 -34.52 -10.36 -3.14
CA LEU A 409 -33.77 -11.58 -3.41
C LEU A 409 -33.98 -12.64 -2.32
N VAL A 410 -34.29 -12.25 -1.07
CA VAL A 410 -34.59 -13.20 0.01
C VAL A 410 -35.76 -14.12 -0.40
N GLU A 411 -36.88 -13.54 -0.81
CA GLU A 411 -38.05 -14.32 -1.21
C GLU A 411 -37.79 -15.12 -2.49
N ARG A 412 -37.13 -14.52 -3.48
CA ARG A 412 -36.76 -15.23 -4.71
C ARG A 412 -35.87 -16.44 -4.42
N MET A 413 -34.86 -16.29 -3.57
CA MET A 413 -33.95 -17.38 -3.21
C MET A 413 -34.65 -18.45 -2.38
N ARG A 414 -35.65 -18.10 -1.56
CA ARG A 414 -36.49 -19.07 -0.85
C ARG A 414 -37.25 -19.94 -1.84
N GLN A 415 -37.95 -19.35 -2.80
CA GLN A 415 -38.69 -20.08 -3.84
C GLN A 415 -37.77 -21.05 -4.62
N LEU A 416 -36.61 -20.56 -5.08
CA LEU A 416 -35.63 -21.38 -5.81
C LEU A 416 -35.11 -22.56 -4.99
N ARG A 417 -34.85 -22.35 -3.68
CA ARG A 417 -34.37 -23.42 -2.79
C ARG A 417 -35.48 -24.44 -2.48
N THR A 418 -36.71 -23.99 -2.29
CA THR A 418 -37.86 -24.87 -2.04
C THR A 418 -38.12 -25.80 -3.23
N ALA A 419 -38.12 -25.27 -4.45
CA ALA A 419 -38.31 -26.07 -5.67
C ALA A 419 -37.25 -27.19 -5.79
N ARG A 420 -35.98 -26.87 -5.51
CA ARG A 420 -34.88 -27.86 -5.53
C ARG A 420 -35.00 -28.92 -4.44
N ASN A 421 -35.39 -28.53 -3.23
CA ASN A 421 -35.50 -29.47 -2.09
C ASN A 421 -36.71 -30.42 -2.21
N GLN A 422 -37.77 -30.03 -2.92
CA GLN A 422 -38.93 -30.90 -3.16
C GLN A 422 -38.59 -32.07 -4.08
N ASP A 423 -37.72 -31.85 -5.08
CA ASP A 423 -37.28 -32.90 -6.00
C ASP A 423 -36.34 -33.92 -5.32
N GLU A 424 -35.41 -33.46 -4.47
CA GLU A 424 -34.54 -34.36 -3.69
C GLU A 424 -35.30 -35.32 -2.75
N ARG A 425 -36.49 -34.92 -2.29
CA ARG A 425 -37.37 -35.78 -1.47
C ARG A 425 -38.17 -36.77 -2.32
N SER A 426 -38.52 -36.41 -3.55
CA SER A 426 -39.24 -37.26 -4.49
C SER A 426 -38.34 -38.34 -5.10
N GLN A 427 -37.04 -38.07 -5.29
CA GLN A 427 -36.07 -39.05 -5.80
C GLN A 427 -35.54 -40.04 -4.73
N LYS A 428 -35.76 -39.76 -3.44
CA LYS A 428 -35.37 -40.62 -2.30
C LYS A 428 -36.49 -41.55 -1.81
N ARG A 429 -37.72 -41.34 -2.28
CA ARG A 429 -38.87 -42.24 -2.08
C ARG A 429 -38.98 -43.15 -3.29
#